data_AF-A0A1J4MBH4-F1
#
_entry.id   AF-A0A1J4MBH4-F1
#
_cell.length_a   1.000
_cell.length_b   1.000
_cell.length_c   1.000
_cell.angle_alpha   90.00
_cell.angle_beta   90.00
_cell.angle_gamma   90.00
#
_symmetry.space_group_name_H-M   'P 1'
#
loop_
_entity.id
_entity.type
_entity.pdbx_description
1 polymer ?
#
loop_
_entity_poly.entity_id
_entity_poly.type
_entity_poly.pdbx_seq_one_letter_code
_entity_poly.pdbx_strand_id
1 'polypeptide(L)'
;MIKRTSHKTSSDTDEGRTIFLRNVPFEMSELSLKELIERKFGETLYVKMVFSKLTQLPKGVAFIKFKDTESVEKVLEGEKTADKYYNSHVFRHKGNTIKDSKNFSTLILPPEIGIQFNGRRIFAHLALNRSEIAIIENKKVSKNISDKFCQSLDLFKKGLLLPGMKEAEGISNHDLRLRENSWKEIKIKMKNPNYEINRFRLCIRNIPTKINSSELKEIIIQEISKMCGPAVINLANEIVSEFEKSEYSSFSNKFNSRKILIDLKQNINSPKKCMLIFKRLINKVNIIRENSLKSSKSRGFAFVNTNSFSLSNAILGILNNNPKIFTSEKRPIVEFAIEDKRALFIQKRRTKNNFKRHERKTDDKRITQIS
;
A
#
# COMPACT_ATOMS: atom_id res chain seq x y z
N MET A 1 24.60 -34.32 33.46
CA MET A 1 23.28 -33.66 33.33
C MET A 1 23.40 -32.21 33.79
N ILE A 2 23.50 -31.27 32.84
CA ILE A 2 23.59 -29.84 33.17
C ILE A 2 22.15 -29.33 33.36
N LYS A 3 21.77 -29.00 34.61
CA LYS A 3 20.47 -28.41 34.94
C LYS A 3 20.37 -27.02 34.27
N ARG A 4 19.49 -26.89 33.28
CA ARG A 4 19.07 -25.60 32.73
C ARG A 4 18.33 -24.82 33.83
N THR A 5 18.94 -23.75 34.32
CA THR A 5 18.30 -22.81 35.23
C THR A 5 17.22 -22.02 34.48
N SER A 6 15.97 -22.19 34.90
CA SER A 6 14.84 -21.43 34.39
C SER A 6 15.03 -19.95 34.73
N HIS A 7 15.39 -19.13 33.74
CA HIS A 7 15.38 -17.68 33.90
C HIS A 7 13.92 -17.21 34.06
N LYS A 8 13.52 -16.90 35.30
CA LYS A 8 12.31 -16.11 35.57
C LYS A 8 12.49 -14.77 34.86
N THR A 9 11.65 -14.50 33.86
CA THR A 9 11.58 -13.17 33.24
C THR A 9 10.87 -12.23 34.21
N SER A 10 11.61 -11.48 35.04
CA SER A 10 11.05 -10.33 35.74
C SER A 10 10.57 -9.32 34.69
N SER A 11 9.33 -8.86 34.81
CA SER A 11 8.83 -7.74 34.02
C SER A 11 9.35 -6.44 34.64
N ASP A 12 10.51 -5.99 34.18
CA ASP A 12 11.17 -4.75 34.63
C ASP A 12 10.43 -3.45 34.23
N THR A 13 9.18 -3.56 33.79
CA THR A 13 8.37 -2.49 33.22
C THR A 13 7.48 -1.78 34.25
N ASP A 14 7.29 -2.36 35.44
CA ASP A 14 6.44 -1.77 36.49
C ASP A 14 7.13 -0.62 37.24
N GLU A 15 8.45 -0.52 37.17
CA GLU A 15 9.24 0.51 37.88
C GLU A 15 9.23 1.89 37.18
N GLY A 16 8.64 2.01 35.98
CA GLY A 16 8.61 3.27 35.22
C GLY A 16 9.97 3.78 34.71
N ARG A 17 11.06 3.04 34.97
CA ARG A 17 12.44 3.40 34.59
C ARG A 17 12.86 2.94 33.19
N THR A 18 11.97 2.23 32.49
CA THR A 18 12.28 1.58 31.22
C THR A 18 11.67 2.35 30.05
N ILE A 19 12.50 2.72 29.08
CA ILE A 19 12.13 3.40 27.84
C ILE A 19 12.20 2.44 26.66
N PHE A 20 11.18 2.51 25.81
CA PHE A 20 11.11 1.89 24.49
C PHE A 20 11.56 2.88 23.42
N LEU A 21 12.61 2.52 22.67
CA LEU A 21 13.09 3.28 21.53
C LEU A 21 12.64 2.66 20.21
N ARG A 22 12.23 3.50 19.26
CA ARG A 22 11.82 3.12 17.91
C ARG A 22 12.58 3.94 16.86
N ASN A 23 12.74 3.37 15.67
CA ASN A 23 13.50 3.96 14.56
C ASN A 23 15.01 4.02 14.84
N VAL A 24 15.51 3.04 15.60
CA VAL A 24 16.95 2.87 15.84
C VAL A 24 17.60 2.39 14.54
N PRO A 25 18.65 3.07 14.02
CA PRO A 25 19.35 2.65 12.80
C PRO A 25 19.96 1.24 12.94
N PHE A 26 19.91 0.44 11.88
CA PHE A 26 20.43 -0.93 11.90
C PHE A 26 21.96 -1.03 11.99
N GLU A 27 22.66 0.02 11.57
CA GLU A 27 24.12 0.13 11.64
C GLU A 27 24.63 0.49 13.05
N MET A 28 23.74 0.91 13.95
CA MET A 28 24.11 1.32 15.29
C MET A 28 24.33 0.11 16.20
N SER A 29 25.44 0.11 16.95
CA SER A 29 25.71 -0.90 17.97
C SER A 29 25.06 -0.56 19.32
N GLU A 30 24.88 -1.58 20.17
CA GLU A 30 24.34 -1.40 21.53
C GLU A 30 25.21 -0.49 22.40
N LEU A 31 26.54 -0.56 22.23
CA LEU A 31 27.51 0.30 22.90
C LEU A 31 27.36 1.76 22.47
N SER A 32 27.29 2.01 21.16
CA SER A 32 27.12 3.37 20.63
C SER A 32 25.77 3.99 21.04
N LEU A 33 24.71 3.18 21.15
CA LEU A 33 23.41 3.64 21.64
C LEU A 33 23.50 4.05 23.12
N LYS A 34 24.19 3.24 23.93
CA LYS A 34 24.39 3.49 25.35
C LYS A 34 25.14 4.81 25.57
N GLU A 35 26.29 4.98 24.93
CA GLU A 35 27.10 6.20 25.02
C GLU A 35 26.33 7.45 24.60
N LEU A 36 25.53 7.38 23.53
CA LEU A 36 24.73 8.49 23.04
C LEU A 36 23.72 8.98 24.10
N ILE A 37 23.16 8.05 24.86
CA ILE A 37 22.07 8.31 25.81
C ILE A 37 22.62 8.72 27.16
N GLU A 38 23.69 8.06 27.63
CA GLU A 38 24.37 8.42 28.87
C GLU A 38 24.94 9.83 28.81
N ARG A 39 25.49 10.23 27.65
CA ARG A 39 25.99 11.60 27.45
C ARG A 39 24.91 12.68 27.52
N LYS A 40 23.67 12.37 27.12
CA LYS A 40 22.59 13.37 26.97
C LYS A 40 21.59 13.40 28.11
N PHE A 41 21.26 12.24 28.70
CA PHE A 41 20.09 12.11 29.56
C PHE A 41 20.40 11.56 30.95
N GLY A 42 21.41 10.70 31.07
CA GLY A 42 21.85 10.13 32.35
C GLY A 42 22.22 8.65 32.27
N GLU A 43 22.75 8.11 33.36
CA GLU A 43 23.30 6.76 33.42
C GLU A 43 22.25 5.65 33.21
N THR A 44 22.65 4.61 32.46
CA THR A 44 21.78 3.46 32.16
C THR A 44 22.24 2.20 32.88
N LEU A 45 21.28 1.39 33.34
CA LEU A 45 21.54 0.05 33.87
C LEU A 45 21.87 -0.90 32.72
N TYR A 46 21.02 -0.90 31.69
CA TYR A 46 21.25 -1.65 30.47
C TYR A 46 20.59 -0.98 29.28
N VAL A 47 21.15 -1.24 28.12
CA VAL A 47 20.55 -1.00 26.82
C VAL A 47 20.43 -2.36 26.15
N LYS A 48 19.31 -2.64 25.49
CA LYS A 48 19.10 -3.92 24.82
C LYS A 48 18.46 -3.71 23.47
N MET A 49 19.19 -4.03 22.41
CA MET A 49 18.64 -4.00 21.05
C MET A 49 17.80 -5.25 20.76
N VAL A 50 16.69 -5.07 20.04
CA VAL A 50 15.77 -6.16 19.72
C VAL A 50 16.10 -6.74 18.35
N PHE A 51 16.45 -8.02 18.33
CA PHE A 51 16.71 -8.78 17.11
C PHE A 51 15.53 -9.71 16.77
N SER A 52 15.35 -9.96 15.49
CA SER A 52 14.40 -10.95 14.98
C SER A 52 14.91 -12.36 15.25
N LYS A 53 14.13 -13.19 15.96
CA LYS A 53 14.51 -14.58 16.26
C LYS A 53 14.76 -15.44 15.01
N LEU A 54 14.05 -15.14 13.92
CA LEU A 54 14.14 -15.90 12.67
C LEU A 54 15.34 -15.48 11.83
N THR A 55 15.57 -14.17 11.69
CA THR A 55 16.56 -13.62 10.75
C THR A 55 17.84 -13.15 11.41
N GLN A 56 17.88 -13.08 12.75
CA GLN A 56 18.95 -12.47 13.55
C GLN A 56 19.30 -11.03 13.16
N LEU A 57 18.41 -10.35 12.43
CA LEU A 57 18.56 -8.95 12.04
C LEU A 57 17.92 -8.01 13.07
N PRO A 58 18.48 -6.79 13.27
CA PRO A 58 17.91 -5.80 14.18
C PRO A 58 16.52 -5.35 13.68
N LYS A 59 15.56 -5.23 14.61
CA LYS A 59 14.21 -4.73 14.30
C LYS A 59 14.11 -3.20 14.27
N GLY A 60 15.19 -2.49 14.59
CA GLY A 60 15.23 -1.03 14.69
C GLY A 60 14.50 -0.51 15.94
N VAL A 61 14.56 -1.31 16.99
CA VAL A 61 13.91 -1.10 18.28
C VAL A 61 14.89 -1.48 19.39
N ALA A 62 14.88 -0.71 20.49
CA ALA A 62 15.68 -0.99 21.67
C ALA A 62 14.91 -0.70 22.96
N PHE A 63 15.32 -1.34 24.05
CA PHE A 63 14.84 -1.08 25.40
C PHE A 63 15.99 -0.59 26.26
N ILE A 64 15.73 0.42 27.09
CA ILE A 64 16.74 1.00 27.97
C ILE A 64 16.14 1.12 29.35
N LYS A 65 16.87 0.70 30.38
CA LYS A 65 16.50 0.93 31.78
C LYS A 65 17.49 1.92 32.37
N PHE A 66 16.98 3.03 32.89
CA PHE A 66 17.79 4.04 33.59
C PHE A 66 17.99 3.65 35.05
N LYS A 67 19.05 4.15 35.67
CA LYS A 67 19.22 4.08 37.14
C LYS A 67 18.15 4.93 37.83
N ASP A 68 18.00 6.16 37.33
CA ASP A 68 17.13 7.19 37.92
C ASP A 68 15.88 7.44 37.09
N THR A 69 14.80 7.80 37.78
CA THR A 69 13.54 8.24 37.16
C THR A 69 13.66 9.61 36.50
N GLU A 70 14.49 10.50 37.04
CA GLU A 70 14.73 11.84 36.48
C GLU A 70 15.27 11.78 35.04
N SER A 71 16.13 10.80 34.75
CA SER A 71 16.68 10.59 33.41
C SER A 71 15.58 10.25 32.40
N VAL A 72 14.55 9.52 32.84
CA VAL A 72 13.40 9.16 32.00
C VAL A 72 12.57 10.39 31.65
N GLU A 73 12.33 11.26 32.63
CA GLU A 73 11.58 12.51 32.41
C GLU A 73 12.32 13.43 31.43
N LYS A 74 13.65 13.56 31.54
CA LYS A 74 14.48 14.31 30.60
C LYS A 74 14.36 13.78 29.17
N VAL A 75 14.34 12.46 28.98
CA VAL A 75 14.15 11.85 27.66
C VAL A 75 12.77 12.19 27.08
N LEU A 76 11.72 12.07 27.88
CA LEU A 76 10.35 12.36 27.44
C LEU A 76 10.16 13.84 27.12
N GLU A 77 10.75 14.76 27.89
CA GLU A 77 10.71 16.19 27.62
C GLU A 77 11.52 16.56 26.36
N GLY A 78 12.68 15.91 26.16
CA GLY A 78 13.47 15.98 24.93
C GLY A 78 12.67 15.53 23.69
N GLU A 79 11.81 14.53 23.83
CA GLU A 79 10.94 14.07 22.75
C GLU A 79 9.78 15.03 22.48
N LYS A 80 9.18 15.63 23.53
CA LYS A 80 8.14 16.67 23.36
C LYS A 80 8.68 17.93 22.69
N THR A 81 9.89 18.36 23.05
CA THR A 81 10.55 19.51 22.43
C THR A 81 10.89 19.23 20.96
N ALA A 82 11.35 18.02 20.64
CA ALA A 82 11.51 17.55 19.26
C ALA A 82 10.20 17.58 18.46
N ASP A 83 9.08 17.15 19.04
CA ASP A 83 7.77 17.24 18.40
C ASP A 83 7.30 18.69 18.19
N LYS A 84 7.49 19.57 19.17
CA LYS A 84 7.17 21.01 19.03
C LYS A 84 8.01 21.67 17.94
N TYR A 85 9.32 21.41 17.91
CA TYR A 85 10.22 21.93 16.89
C TYR A 85 9.78 21.48 15.50
N TYR A 86 9.49 20.19 15.34
CA TYR A 86 9.07 19.63 14.07
C TYR A 86 7.75 20.22 13.57
N ASN A 87 6.76 20.32 14.46
CA ASN A 87 5.45 20.90 14.14
C ASN A 87 5.53 22.39 13.77
N SER A 88 6.44 23.14 14.40
CA SER A 88 6.60 24.56 14.15
C SER A 88 7.47 24.89 12.94
N HIS A 89 8.52 24.13 12.62
CA HIS A 89 9.49 24.50 11.58
C HIS A 89 9.28 23.77 10.25
N VAL A 90 8.79 22.53 10.27
CA VAL A 90 8.64 21.73 9.04
C VAL A 90 7.21 21.82 8.47
N PHE A 91 6.20 21.90 9.34
CA PHE A 91 4.80 21.90 8.91
C PHE A 91 4.14 23.28 8.82
N ARG A 92 4.80 24.37 9.24
CA ARG A 92 4.25 25.73 9.13
C ARG A 92 4.00 26.18 7.69
N HIS A 93 4.56 25.52 6.68
CA HIS A 93 4.31 25.90 5.29
C HIS A 93 2.94 25.50 4.71
N LYS A 94 2.07 24.76 5.43
CA LYS A 94 0.74 24.36 4.91
C LYS A 94 -0.35 24.17 5.97
N GLY A 95 -0.50 25.10 6.91
CA GLY A 95 -1.76 25.38 7.63
C GLY A 95 -2.44 24.28 8.47
N ASN A 96 -1.94 23.04 8.51
CA ASN A 96 -2.53 21.94 9.27
C ASN A 96 -1.52 21.36 10.25
N THR A 97 -1.85 21.40 11.54
CA THR A 97 -1.17 20.67 12.62
C THR A 97 -1.41 19.18 12.45
N ILE A 98 -0.40 18.46 11.93
CA ILE A 98 -0.45 17.00 11.81
C ILE A 98 -0.24 16.39 13.21
N LYS A 99 -1.21 15.62 13.69
CA LYS A 99 -1.12 14.86 14.97
C LYS A 99 -0.15 13.66 14.91
N ASP A 100 0.37 13.32 13.72
CA ASP A 100 1.14 12.11 13.43
C ASP A 100 2.58 12.40 12.92
N SER A 101 3.38 13.14 13.69
CA SER A 101 4.84 13.25 13.47
C SER A 101 5.55 11.88 13.41
N LYS A 102 4.93 10.86 14.03
CA LYS A 102 5.43 9.49 14.21
C LYS A 102 5.56 8.65 12.93
N ASN A 103 5.03 9.10 11.80
CA ASN A 103 5.02 8.34 10.55
C ASN A 103 6.18 8.66 9.59
N PHE A 104 6.99 9.67 9.90
CA PHE A 104 8.12 10.05 9.04
C PHE A 104 9.44 9.57 9.68
N SER A 105 10.06 8.55 9.08
CA SER A 105 11.31 7.95 9.58
C SER A 105 12.57 8.71 9.17
N THR A 106 12.48 9.64 8.23
CA THR A 106 13.63 10.36 7.62
C THR A 106 13.69 11.83 8.05
N LEU A 107 13.46 12.11 9.33
CA LEU A 107 13.45 13.48 9.84
C LEU A 107 14.81 13.86 10.43
N ILE A 108 15.40 14.93 9.87
CA ILE A 108 16.62 15.57 10.34
C ILE A 108 16.22 16.54 11.47
N LEU A 109 16.76 16.33 12.67
CA LEU A 109 16.68 17.30 13.77
C LEU A 109 18.01 18.03 13.95
N PRO A 110 17.98 19.22 14.57
CA PRO A 110 19.19 19.85 15.09
C PRO A 110 19.89 18.92 16.12
N PRO A 111 21.24 18.95 16.22
CA PRO A 111 22.03 18.09 17.11
C PRO A 111 21.63 18.13 18.58
N GLU A 112 21.06 19.23 19.04
CA GLU A 112 20.70 19.47 20.44
C GLU A 112 19.29 19.00 20.79
N ILE A 113 18.41 18.77 19.81
CA ILE A 113 16.99 18.54 20.06
C ILE A 113 16.66 17.04 19.95
N GLY A 114 16.14 16.47 21.04
CA GLY A 114 15.73 15.07 21.11
C GLY A 114 16.87 14.06 20.92
N ILE A 115 16.49 12.83 20.57
CA ILE A 115 17.44 11.73 20.31
C ILE A 115 17.64 11.59 18.80
N GLN A 116 18.89 11.66 18.36
CA GLN A 116 19.22 11.44 16.97
C GLN A 116 20.58 10.77 16.75
N PHE A 117 20.68 10.06 15.63
CA PHE A 117 21.91 9.41 15.17
C PHE A 117 22.03 9.58 13.65
N ASN A 118 23.15 10.13 13.17
CA ASN A 118 23.39 10.41 11.74
C ASN A 118 22.23 11.15 11.04
N GLY A 119 21.64 12.15 11.71
CA GLY A 119 20.50 12.91 11.21
C GLY A 119 19.17 12.13 11.15
N ARG A 120 19.08 10.96 11.80
CA ARG A 120 17.84 10.21 11.98
C ARG A 120 17.35 10.38 13.42
N ARG A 121 16.12 10.86 13.58
CA ARG A 121 15.41 10.87 14.87
C ARG A 121 15.13 9.45 15.38
N ILE A 122 15.41 9.22 16.65
CA ILE A 122 14.99 8.03 17.38
C ILE A 122 13.84 8.43 18.29
N PHE A 123 12.72 7.72 18.20
CA PHE A 123 11.53 8.02 18.98
C PHE A 123 11.60 7.31 20.34
N ALA A 124 11.24 8.02 21.40
CA ALA A 124 11.24 7.49 22.76
C ALA A 124 9.84 7.46 23.36
N HIS A 125 9.47 6.31 23.93
CA HIS A 125 8.20 6.10 24.63
C HIS A 125 8.45 5.34 25.92
N LEU A 126 7.55 5.48 26.90
CA LEU A 126 7.56 4.59 28.06
C LEU A 126 7.38 3.14 27.60
N ALA A 127 8.16 2.23 28.18
CA ALA A 127 8.00 0.82 27.94
C ALA A 127 6.70 0.35 28.58
N LEU A 128 5.89 -0.36 27.80
CA LEU A 128 4.59 -0.85 28.23
C LEU A 128 4.65 -2.31 28.64
N ASN A 129 3.78 -2.69 29.55
CA ASN A 129 3.62 -4.08 29.96
C ASN A 129 3.10 -4.94 28.80
N ARG A 130 3.44 -6.24 28.79
CA ARG A 130 2.96 -7.18 27.76
C ARG A 130 1.43 -7.18 27.63
N SER A 131 0.71 -7.04 28.76
CA SER A 131 -0.75 -6.96 28.79
C SER A 131 -1.27 -5.68 28.12
N GLU A 132 -0.63 -4.53 28.34
CA GLU A 132 -1.00 -3.25 27.72
C GLU A 132 -0.68 -3.25 26.22
N ILE A 133 0.44 -3.86 25.83
CA ILE A 133 0.79 -4.09 24.43
C ILE A 133 -0.31 -4.91 23.76
N ALA A 134 -0.78 -6.00 24.38
CA ALA A 134 -1.87 -6.81 23.84
C ALA A 134 -3.18 -6.01 23.70
N ILE A 135 -3.50 -5.13 24.65
CA ILE A 135 -4.66 -4.23 24.55
C ILE A 135 -4.51 -3.24 23.39
N ILE A 136 -3.33 -2.64 23.20
CA ILE A 136 -3.04 -1.71 22.11
C ILE A 136 -3.04 -2.42 20.76
N GLU A 137 -2.48 -3.63 20.70
CA GLU A 137 -2.55 -4.49 19.53
C GLU A 137 -4.00 -4.82 19.21
N ASN A 138 -4.80 -5.27 20.18
CA ASN A 138 -6.23 -5.54 20.01
C ASN A 138 -7.03 -4.29 19.60
N LYS A 139 -6.71 -3.10 20.12
CA LYS A 139 -7.31 -1.82 19.69
C LYS A 139 -6.88 -1.39 18.28
N LYS A 140 -5.63 -1.63 17.89
CA LYS A 140 -5.15 -1.40 16.51
C LYS A 140 -5.76 -2.42 15.54
N VAL A 141 -5.91 -3.65 15.98
CA VAL A 141 -6.55 -4.76 15.30
C VAL A 141 -8.02 -4.41 15.10
N SER A 142 -8.78 -4.02 16.12
CA SER A 142 -10.20 -3.64 15.96
C SER A 142 -10.41 -2.38 15.12
N LYS A 143 -9.55 -1.35 15.23
CA LYS A 143 -9.62 -0.15 14.36
C LYS A 143 -9.13 -0.37 12.91
N ASN A 144 -8.26 -1.35 12.65
CA ASN A 144 -7.74 -1.60 11.30
C ASN A 144 -8.40 -2.80 10.58
N ILE A 145 -9.02 -3.72 11.32
CA ILE A 145 -9.65 -4.93 10.77
C ILE A 145 -11.00 -4.62 10.13
N SER A 146 -11.82 -3.75 10.71
CA SER A 146 -13.21 -3.60 10.27
C SER A 146 -13.36 -3.09 8.83
N ASP A 147 -12.46 -2.22 8.34
CA ASP A 147 -12.70 -1.56 7.03
C ASP A 147 -11.64 -1.78 5.94
N LYS A 148 -10.38 -2.16 6.24
CA LYS A 148 -9.33 -2.26 5.20
C LYS A 148 -8.78 -3.66 4.95
N PHE A 149 -8.65 -4.50 5.98
CA PHE A 149 -8.06 -5.84 5.84
C PHE A 149 -9.07 -6.93 5.44
N CYS A 150 -10.30 -6.93 5.97
CA CYS A 150 -11.34 -7.90 5.55
C CYS A 150 -11.68 -7.75 4.05
N GLN A 151 -11.83 -6.51 3.56
CA GLN A 151 -12.08 -6.27 2.13
C GLN A 151 -10.98 -6.83 1.23
N SER A 152 -9.71 -6.87 1.66
CA SER A 152 -8.61 -7.38 0.83
C SER A 152 -8.60 -8.91 0.69
N LEU A 153 -9.10 -9.66 1.69
CA LEU A 153 -9.18 -11.12 1.63
C LEU A 153 -10.33 -11.60 0.74
N ASP A 154 -11.46 -10.89 0.76
CA ASP A 154 -12.61 -11.22 -0.10
C ASP A 154 -12.31 -10.93 -1.56
N LEU A 155 -11.60 -9.84 -1.84
CA LEU A 155 -11.16 -9.50 -3.20
C LEU A 155 -10.27 -10.57 -3.82
N PHE A 156 -9.49 -11.28 -3.01
CA PHE A 156 -8.66 -12.37 -3.49
C PHE A 156 -9.49 -13.57 -3.95
N LYS A 157 -10.58 -13.88 -3.26
CA LYS A 157 -11.47 -15.00 -3.57
C LYS A 157 -12.42 -14.70 -4.73
N LYS A 158 -12.62 -13.42 -5.08
CA LYS A 158 -13.51 -13.04 -6.18
C LYS A 158 -13.00 -13.59 -7.52
N GLY A 159 -13.88 -14.32 -8.20
CA GLY A 159 -13.58 -14.94 -9.48
C GLY A 159 -12.72 -16.21 -9.40
N LEU A 160 -12.43 -16.70 -8.19
CA LEU A 160 -11.73 -17.96 -7.99
C LEU A 160 -12.59 -19.13 -8.46
N LEU A 161 -12.00 -20.00 -9.29
CA LEU A 161 -12.59 -21.25 -9.72
C LEU A 161 -11.54 -22.34 -9.58
N LEU A 162 -11.86 -23.35 -8.77
CA LEU A 162 -11.02 -24.51 -8.50
C LEU A 162 -11.74 -25.79 -8.93
N PRO A 163 -11.00 -26.89 -9.19
CA PRO A 163 -11.61 -28.18 -9.45
C PRO A 163 -12.58 -28.58 -8.32
N GLY A 164 -13.76 -29.11 -8.71
CA GLY A 164 -14.81 -29.54 -7.78
C GLY A 164 -15.86 -28.47 -7.43
N MET A 165 -15.70 -27.22 -7.88
CA MET A 165 -16.75 -26.21 -7.78
C MET A 165 -17.79 -26.40 -8.91
N LYS A 166 -19.07 -26.08 -8.66
CA LYS A 166 -20.14 -26.21 -9.68
C LYS A 166 -19.88 -25.35 -10.90
N GLU A 167 -19.34 -24.16 -10.69
CA GLU A 167 -19.01 -23.19 -11.73
C GLU A 167 -17.77 -23.60 -12.56
N ALA A 168 -17.04 -24.64 -12.11
CA ALA A 168 -15.92 -25.22 -12.80
C ALA A 168 -16.31 -26.36 -13.76
N GLU A 169 -17.59 -26.76 -13.77
CA GLU A 169 -18.11 -27.77 -14.70
C GLU A 169 -17.99 -27.28 -16.16
N GLY A 170 -17.48 -28.15 -17.03
CA GLY A 170 -17.26 -27.83 -18.45
C GLY A 170 -16.01 -26.98 -18.75
N ILE A 171 -15.15 -26.73 -17.75
CA ILE A 171 -13.83 -26.13 -17.98
C ILE A 171 -12.81 -27.24 -18.30
N SER A 172 -11.96 -27.02 -19.30
CA SER A 172 -10.86 -27.93 -19.64
C SER A 172 -9.88 -28.10 -18.45
N ASN A 173 -9.35 -29.31 -18.29
CA ASN A 173 -8.29 -29.59 -17.31
C ASN A 173 -7.07 -28.67 -17.45
N HIS A 174 -6.76 -28.23 -18.68
CA HIS A 174 -5.68 -27.27 -18.90
C HIS A 174 -5.99 -25.90 -18.27
N ASP A 175 -7.18 -25.38 -18.50
CA ASP A 175 -7.64 -24.11 -17.94
C ASP A 175 -7.73 -24.17 -16.40
N LEU A 176 -8.19 -25.28 -15.84
CA LEU A 176 -8.21 -25.50 -14.39
C LEU A 176 -6.80 -25.43 -13.78
N ARG A 177 -5.81 -26.04 -14.43
CA ARG A 177 -4.40 -25.95 -14.00
C ARG A 177 -3.88 -24.51 -14.05
N LEU A 178 -4.24 -23.73 -15.07
CA LEU A 178 -3.86 -22.32 -15.15
C LEU A 178 -4.43 -21.51 -13.97
N ARG A 179 -5.69 -21.75 -13.61
CA ARG A 179 -6.35 -21.11 -12.46
C ARG A 179 -5.70 -21.51 -11.14
N GLU A 180 -5.41 -22.79 -10.94
CA GLU A 180 -4.69 -23.26 -9.76
C GLU A 180 -3.30 -22.64 -9.62
N ASN A 181 -2.56 -22.55 -10.71
CA ASN A 181 -1.22 -21.96 -10.72
C ASN A 181 -1.27 -20.48 -10.38
N SER A 182 -2.25 -19.74 -10.93
CA SER A 182 -2.48 -18.34 -10.58
C SER A 182 -2.81 -18.19 -9.09
N TRP A 183 -3.70 -19.04 -8.57
CA TRP A 183 -4.05 -19.06 -7.15
C TRP A 183 -2.86 -19.33 -6.22
N LYS A 184 -2.00 -20.29 -6.59
CA LYS A 184 -0.75 -20.59 -5.87
C LYS A 184 0.20 -19.39 -5.88
N GLU A 185 0.38 -18.75 -7.03
CA GLU A 185 1.21 -17.55 -7.18
C GLU A 185 0.73 -16.43 -6.25
N ILE A 186 -0.58 -16.18 -6.22
CA ILE A 186 -1.14 -15.16 -5.35
C ILE A 186 -0.96 -15.52 -3.88
N LYS A 187 -1.25 -16.77 -3.47
CA LYS A 187 -1.06 -17.21 -2.07
C LYS A 187 0.38 -16.95 -1.59
N ILE A 188 1.37 -17.22 -2.43
CA ILE A 188 2.78 -16.99 -2.10
C ILE A 188 3.05 -15.49 -1.97
N LYS A 189 2.61 -14.66 -2.92
CA LYS A 189 2.81 -13.20 -2.88
C LYS A 189 2.14 -12.56 -1.66
N MET A 190 0.92 -12.98 -1.32
CA MET A 190 0.16 -12.43 -0.21
C MET A 190 0.72 -12.80 1.18
N LYS A 191 1.54 -13.85 1.30
CA LYS A 191 2.28 -14.12 2.54
C LYS A 191 3.31 -13.02 2.84
N ASN A 192 3.77 -12.30 1.82
CA ASN A 192 4.77 -11.25 1.97
C ASN A 192 4.07 -9.87 2.11
N PRO A 193 4.30 -9.14 3.21
CA PRO A 193 3.62 -7.87 3.51
C PRO A 193 3.94 -6.72 2.52
N ASN A 194 4.96 -6.91 1.68
CA ASN A 194 5.32 -5.98 0.62
C ASN A 194 4.36 -6.03 -0.57
N TYR A 195 3.60 -7.11 -0.75
CA TYR A 195 2.59 -7.18 -1.80
C TYR A 195 1.23 -6.68 -1.31
N GLU A 196 0.48 -6.06 -2.21
CA GLU A 196 -0.89 -5.61 -1.96
C GLU A 196 -1.75 -5.81 -3.20
N ILE A 197 -3.04 -6.06 -2.97
CA ILE A 197 -4.03 -6.16 -4.02
C ILE A 197 -4.47 -4.75 -4.42
N ASN A 198 -4.36 -4.44 -5.71
CA ASN A 198 -4.81 -3.18 -6.26
C ASN A 198 -6.28 -3.30 -6.69
N ARG A 199 -7.17 -2.55 -6.01
CA ARG A 199 -8.62 -2.51 -6.26
C ARG A 199 -9.00 -1.89 -7.61
N PHE A 200 -8.13 -1.05 -8.16
CA PHE A 200 -8.35 -0.28 -9.39
C PHE A 200 -7.60 -0.87 -10.59
N ARG A 201 -6.96 -2.03 -10.43
CA ARG A 201 -6.20 -2.67 -11.50
C ARG A 201 -6.52 -4.15 -11.56
N LEU A 202 -6.92 -4.61 -12.74
CA LEU A 202 -7.22 -6.01 -13.02
C LEU A 202 -6.07 -6.65 -13.80
N CYS A 203 -5.83 -7.93 -13.54
CA CYS A 203 -5.02 -8.84 -14.33
C CYS A 203 -5.97 -9.76 -15.10
N ILE A 204 -5.93 -9.70 -16.42
CA ILE A 204 -6.69 -10.58 -17.31
C ILE A 204 -5.69 -11.56 -17.93
N ARG A 205 -5.85 -12.86 -17.67
CA ARG A 205 -5.03 -13.93 -18.25
C ARG A 205 -5.85 -14.75 -19.25
N ASN A 206 -5.15 -15.66 -19.94
CA ASN A 206 -5.70 -16.51 -21.00
C ASN A 206 -6.20 -15.70 -22.22
N ILE A 207 -5.51 -14.60 -22.53
CA ILE A 207 -5.83 -13.74 -23.67
C ILE A 207 -5.18 -14.32 -24.93
N PRO A 208 -5.91 -14.43 -26.05
CA PRO A 208 -5.33 -14.76 -27.36
C PRO A 208 -4.15 -13.85 -27.72
N THR A 209 -3.09 -14.42 -28.29
CA THR A 209 -1.85 -13.70 -28.60
C THR A 209 -1.98 -12.66 -29.70
N LYS A 210 -3.00 -12.79 -30.56
CA LYS A 210 -3.30 -11.85 -31.65
C LYS A 210 -3.98 -10.56 -31.20
N ILE A 211 -4.58 -10.54 -30.01
CA ILE A 211 -5.36 -9.40 -29.54
C ILE A 211 -4.45 -8.25 -29.10
N ASN A 212 -4.79 -7.04 -29.54
CA ASN A 212 -4.11 -5.81 -29.16
C ASN A 212 -4.75 -5.11 -27.96
N SER A 213 -4.06 -4.12 -27.39
CA SER A 213 -4.55 -3.39 -26.20
C SER A 213 -5.81 -2.55 -26.49
N SER A 214 -5.94 -2.02 -27.71
CA SER A 214 -7.11 -1.24 -28.14
C SER A 214 -8.31 -2.15 -28.33
N GLU A 215 -8.14 -3.26 -29.05
CA GLU A 215 -9.16 -4.30 -29.25
C GLU A 215 -9.65 -4.85 -27.90
N LEU A 216 -8.73 -5.18 -26.98
CA LEU A 216 -9.12 -5.65 -25.64
C LEU A 216 -9.93 -4.60 -24.88
N LYS A 217 -9.60 -3.31 -25.02
CA LYS A 217 -10.38 -2.22 -24.41
C LYS A 217 -11.79 -2.15 -25.01
N GLU A 218 -11.93 -2.35 -26.32
CA GLU A 218 -13.22 -2.35 -27.01
C GLU A 218 -14.07 -3.55 -26.61
N ILE A 219 -13.49 -4.75 -26.52
CA ILE A 219 -14.18 -5.96 -26.02
C ILE A 219 -14.75 -5.70 -24.63
N ILE A 220 -13.96 -5.15 -23.70
CA ILE A 220 -14.43 -4.85 -22.34
C ILE A 220 -15.65 -3.91 -22.37
N ILE A 221 -15.60 -2.86 -23.19
CA ILE A 221 -16.69 -1.88 -23.29
C ILE A 221 -17.92 -2.47 -23.99
N GLN A 222 -17.74 -3.30 -25.01
CA GLN A 222 -18.82 -4.00 -25.69
C GLN A 222 -19.55 -4.94 -24.72
N GLU A 223 -18.83 -5.69 -23.89
CA GLU A 223 -19.46 -6.57 -22.91
C GLU A 223 -20.24 -5.80 -21.84
N ILE A 224 -19.71 -4.67 -21.35
CA ILE A 224 -20.46 -3.80 -20.44
C ILE A 224 -21.70 -3.22 -21.15
N SER A 225 -21.63 -2.92 -22.45
CA SER A 225 -22.77 -2.39 -23.20
C SER A 225 -23.91 -3.40 -23.38
N LYS A 226 -23.64 -4.71 -23.27
CA LYS A 226 -24.65 -5.76 -23.30
C LYS A 226 -25.49 -5.83 -22.01
N MET A 227 -25.08 -5.14 -20.94
CA MET A 227 -25.85 -5.05 -19.71
C MET A 227 -27.18 -4.33 -19.94
N CYS A 228 -28.23 -4.75 -19.24
CA CYS A 228 -29.52 -4.07 -19.25
C CYS A 228 -29.37 -2.61 -18.79
N GLY A 229 -30.14 -1.70 -19.38
CA GLY A 229 -30.12 -0.26 -19.05
C GLY A 229 -30.15 0.05 -17.54
N PRO A 230 -31.05 -0.56 -16.74
CA PRO A 230 -31.07 -0.37 -15.29
C PRO A 230 -29.78 -0.80 -14.58
N ALA A 231 -29.13 -1.87 -15.04
CA ALA A 231 -27.88 -2.34 -14.45
C ALA A 231 -26.72 -1.37 -14.70
N VAL A 232 -26.70 -0.71 -15.87
CA VAL A 232 -25.73 0.35 -16.19
C VAL A 232 -25.92 1.56 -15.27
N ILE A 233 -27.16 1.94 -14.98
CA ILE A 233 -27.50 3.04 -14.07
C ILE A 233 -27.11 2.69 -12.64
N ASN A 234 -27.40 1.48 -12.18
CA ASN A 234 -26.98 1.01 -10.85
C ASN A 234 -25.47 1.05 -10.69
N LEU A 235 -24.72 0.57 -11.69
CA LEU A 235 -23.26 0.67 -11.70
C LEU A 235 -22.79 2.13 -11.64
N ALA A 236 -23.44 3.04 -12.38
CA ALA A 236 -23.12 4.46 -12.33
C ALA A 236 -23.37 5.05 -10.92
N ASN A 237 -24.47 4.68 -10.25
CA ASN A 237 -24.77 5.10 -8.87
C ASN A 237 -23.73 4.58 -7.87
N GLU A 238 -23.31 3.32 -8.00
CA GLU A 238 -22.26 2.74 -7.15
C GLU A 238 -20.93 3.50 -7.31
N ILE A 239 -20.56 3.82 -8.56
CA ILE A 239 -19.36 4.59 -8.88
C ILE A 239 -19.45 6.00 -8.26
N VAL A 240 -20.60 6.66 -8.36
CA VAL A 240 -20.83 7.98 -7.74
C VAL A 240 -20.66 7.90 -6.23
N SER A 241 -21.28 6.93 -5.56
CA SER A 241 -21.16 6.72 -4.11
C SER A 241 -19.71 6.44 -3.70
N GLU A 242 -18.98 5.66 -4.50
CA GLU A 242 -17.56 5.38 -4.28
C GLU A 242 -16.72 6.66 -4.33
N PHE A 243 -16.92 7.49 -5.35
CA PHE A 243 -16.19 8.75 -5.50
C PHE A 243 -16.52 9.75 -4.39
N GLU A 244 -17.78 9.83 -3.94
CA GLU A 244 -18.19 10.68 -2.82
C GLU A 244 -17.53 10.25 -1.51
N LYS A 245 -17.51 8.95 -1.22
CA LYS A 245 -16.83 8.39 -0.03
C LYS A 245 -15.31 8.62 -0.08
N SER A 246 -14.73 8.68 -1.28
CA SER A 246 -13.30 8.85 -1.48
C SER A 246 -12.77 10.27 -1.17
N GLU A 247 -13.64 11.27 -0.99
CA GLU A 247 -13.23 12.67 -0.72
C GLU A 247 -12.43 12.84 0.60
N TYR A 248 -12.30 11.80 1.41
CA TYR A 248 -11.47 11.77 2.63
C TYR A 248 -10.02 11.28 2.44
N SER A 249 -9.55 10.91 1.24
CA SER A 249 -8.17 10.40 1.10
C SER A 249 -7.36 10.89 -0.12
N SER A 250 -6.34 11.70 0.19
CA SER A 250 -5.12 12.01 -0.59
C SER A 250 -5.21 12.91 -1.85
N PHE A 251 -4.36 13.94 -1.84
CA PHE A 251 -4.46 15.23 -2.53
C PHE A 251 -3.98 15.27 -4.00
N SER A 252 -3.55 14.17 -4.64
CA SER A 252 -2.80 14.28 -5.91
C SER A 252 -3.57 14.08 -7.21
N ASN A 253 -4.84 13.65 -7.20
CA ASN A 253 -5.64 13.40 -8.44
C ASN A 253 -7.04 14.09 -8.43
N LYS A 254 -7.22 15.14 -7.62
CA LYS A 254 -8.54 15.70 -7.26
C LYS A 254 -9.32 16.34 -8.43
N PHE A 255 -8.63 16.84 -9.47
CA PHE A 255 -9.28 17.57 -10.56
C PHE A 255 -10.00 16.66 -11.57
N ASN A 256 -9.34 15.58 -12.00
CA ASN A 256 -9.95 14.67 -12.98
C ASN A 256 -11.11 13.86 -12.37
N SER A 257 -10.99 13.43 -11.11
CA SER A 257 -12.05 12.69 -10.43
C SER A 257 -13.30 13.52 -10.21
N ARG A 258 -13.17 14.81 -9.83
CA ARG A 258 -14.32 15.71 -9.66
C ARG A 258 -15.03 16.01 -10.98
N LYS A 259 -14.29 16.24 -12.06
CA LYS A 259 -14.90 16.42 -13.39
C LYS A 259 -15.69 15.18 -13.82
N ILE A 260 -15.11 13.98 -13.63
CA ILE A 260 -15.79 12.73 -13.94
C ILE A 260 -17.05 12.51 -13.08
N LEU A 261 -16.99 12.88 -11.79
CA LEU A 261 -18.14 12.80 -10.88
C LEU A 261 -19.29 13.71 -11.34
N ILE A 262 -18.99 14.95 -11.71
CA ILE A 262 -19.99 15.90 -12.23
C ILE A 262 -20.57 15.38 -13.55
N ASP A 263 -19.71 14.96 -14.48
CA ASP A 263 -20.12 14.38 -15.77
C ASP A 263 -21.05 13.16 -15.57
N LEU A 264 -20.78 12.30 -14.59
CA LEU A 264 -21.61 11.12 -14.26
C LEU A 264 -22.96 11.52 -13.66
N LYS A 265 -22.98 12.40 -12.66
CA LYS A 265 -24.21 12.84 -12.00
C LYS A 265 -25.18 13.49 -12.97
N GLN A 266 -24.69 14.32 -13.89
CA GLN A 266 -25.52 15.00 -14.89
C GLN A 266 -26.11 14.04 -15.92
N ASN A 267 -25.49 12.89 -16.16
CA ASN A 267 -25.85 11.98 -17.25
C ASN A 267 -26.34 10.61 -16.78
N ILE A 268 -26.65 10.45 -15.49
CA ILE A 268 -26.92 9.16 -14.84
C ILE A 268 -28.11 8.41 -15.47
N ASN A 269 -29.10 9.15 -15.96
CA ASN A 269 -30.32 8.62 -16.58
C ASN A 269 -30.11 8.17 -18.03
N SER A 270 -28.95 8.42 -18.64
CA SER A 270 -28.67 8.08 -20.03
C SER A 270 -27.61 6.97 -20.14
N PRO A 271 -27.99 5.72 -20.44
CA PRO A 271 -27.05 4.60 -20.47
C PRO A 271 -25.94 4.83 -21.51
N LYS A 272 -26.28 5.37 -22.68
CA LYS A 272 -25.30 5.69 -23.74
C LYS A 272 -24.22 6.67 -23.27
N LYS A 273 -24.59 7.68 -22.49
CA LYS A 273 -23.62 8.66 -21.95
C LYS A 273 -22.80 8.07 -20.80
N CYS A 274 -23.40 7.27 -19.92
CA CYS A 274 -22.66 6.53 -18.90
C CYS A 274 -21.57 5.64 -19.50
N MET A 275 -21.85 4.97 -20.63
CA MET A 275 -20.86 4.14 -21.34
C MET A 275 -19.64 4.94 -21.83
N LEU A 276 -19.84 6.17 -22.34
CA LEU A 276 -18.73 7.05 -22.72
C LEU A 276 -17.84 7.39 -21.52
N ILE A 277 -18.45 7.57 -20.35
CA ILE A 277 -17.71 7.85 -19.12
C ILE A 277 -16.99 6.59 -18.61
N PHE A 278 -17.60 5.41 -18.70
CA PHE A 278 -16.94 4.14 -18.39
C PHE A 278 -15.71 3.91 -19.27
N LYS A 279 -15.79 4.23 -20.57
CA LYS A 279 -14.64 4.20 -21.50
C LYS A 279 -13.50 5.13 -21.08
N ARG A 280 -13.81 6.30 -20.48
CA ARG A 280 -12.83 7.24 -19.90
C ARG A 280 -12.26 6.73 -18.57
N LEU A 281 -13.07 6.08 -17.74
CA LEU A 281 -12.65 5.50 -16.46
C LEU A 281 -11.65 4.35 -16.64
N ILE A 282 -11.70 3.63 -17.77
CA ILE A 282 -10.66 2.67 -18.16
C ILE A 282 -9.47 3.45 -18.75
N ASN A 283 -8.53 3.81 -17.89
CA ASN A 283 -7.39 4.66 -18.26
C ASN A 283 -6.43 3.98 -19.23
N LYS A 284 -5.98 2.76 -18.89
CA LYS A 284 -4.87 2.12 -19.58
C LYS A 284 -5.04 0.62 -19.61
N VAL A 285 -4.89 0.05 -20.80
CA VAL A 285 -4.81 -1.40 -21.03
C VAL A 285 -3.38 -1.70 -21.50
N ASN A 286 -2.70 -2.60 -20.81
CA ASN A 286 -1.32 -2.96 -21.11
C ASN A 286 -1.17 -4.48 -21.23
N ILE A 287 -0.97 -4.95 -22.46
CA ILE A 287 -0.68 -6.36 -22.74
C ILE A 287 0.82 -6.61 -22.50
N ILE A 288 1.11 -7.61 -21.67
CA ILE A 288 2.49 -7.99 -21.37
C ILE A 288 3.01 -8.89 -22.49
N ARG A 289 4.23 -8.56 -22.94
CA ARG A 289 4.94 -9.25 -24.02
C ARG A 289 6.28 -9.78 -23.51
N GLU A 290 6.90 -10.67 -24.27
CA GLU A 290 8.20 -11.26 -23.93
C GLU A 290 9.29 -10.19 -23.84
N ASN A 291 9.30 -9.25 -24.80
CA ASN A 291 10.22 -8.12 -24.80
C ASN A 291 9.47 -6.79 -24.61
N SER A 292 10.22 -5.72 -24.32
CA SER A 292 9.63 -4.37 -24.16
C SER A 292 9.20 -3.73 -25.49
N LEU A 293 9.52 -4.38 -26.62
CA LEU A 293 9.12 -3.95 -27.97
C LEU A 293 7.65 -4.28 -28.22
N LYS A 294 6.90 -3.32 -28.81
CA LYS A 294 5.45 -3.50 -29.11
C LYS A 294 5.17 -4.65 -30.09
N SER A 295 6.12 -4.97 -30.97
CA SER A 295 6.03 -6.06 -31.93
C SER A 295 6.31 -7.45 -31.34
N SER A 296 6.79 -7.52 -30.10
CA SER A 296 7.14 -8.81 -29.49
C SER A 296 5.91 -9.63 -29.13
N LYS A 297 6.11 -10.95 -29.07
CA LYS A 297 5.04 -11.92 -28.83
C LYS A 297 4.35 -11.66 -27.48
N SER A 298 3.01 -11.67 -27.50
CA SER A 298 2.19 -11.55 -26.30
C SER A 298 2.39 -12.76 -25.38
N ARG A 299 2.51 -12.49 -24.08
CA ARG A 299 2.55 -13.55 -23.04
C ARG A 299 1.15 -14.04 -22.64
N GLY A 300 0.10 -13.56 -23.30
CA GLY A 300 -1.28 -14.00 -23.07
C GLY A 300 -1.94 -13.44 -21.81
N PHE A 301 -1.43 -12.33 -21.28
CA PHE A 301 -2.08 -11.61 -20.18
C PHE A 301 -1.91 -10.09 -20.29
N ALA A 302 -2.83 -9.36 -19.67
CA ALA A 302 -2.90 -7.92 -19.71
C ALA A 302 -3.25 -7.34 -18.34
N PHE A 303 -2.82 -6.11 -18.11
CA PHE A 303 -3.25 -5.30 -16.99
C PHE A 303 -4.19 -4.20 -17.46
N VAL A 304 -5.33 -4.07 -16.78
CA VAL A 304 -6.33 -3.04 -17.04
C VAL A 304 -6.41 -2.13 -15.82
N ASN A 305 -6.05 -0.86 -15.98
CA ASN A 305 -6.18 0.15 -14.95
C ASN A 305 -7.51 0.90 -15.14
N THR A 306 -8.29 0.94 -14.07
CA THR A 306 -9.52 1.74 -13.96
C THR A 306 -9.32 2.85 -12.92
N ASN A 307 -10.27 3.77 -12.84
CA ASN A 307 -10.35 4.78 -11.78
C ASN A 307 -11.44 4.49 -10.74
N SER A 308 -12.11 3.34 -10.83
CA SER A 308 -13.17 2.96 -9.91
C SER A 308 -13.10 1.47 -9.60
N PHE A 309 -13.24 1.16 -8.32
CA PHE A 309 -13.35 -0.20 -7.82
C PHE A 309 -14.65 -0.85 -8.28
N SER A 310 -15.77 -0.13 -8.23
CA SER A 310 -17.09 -0.63 -8.66
C SER A 310 -17.05 -1.05 -10.13
N LEU A 311 -16.44 -0.23 -11.00
CA LEU A 311 -16.22 -0.59 -12.40
C LEU A 311 -15.30 -1.81 -12.57
N SER A 312 -14.21 -1.88 -11.80
CA SER A 312 -13.31 -3.04 -11.83
C SER A 312 -14.02 -4.33 -11.42
N ASN A 313 -14.85 -4.26 -10.38
CA ASN A 313 -15.63 -5.38 -9.89
C ASN A 313 -16.67 -5.85 -10.91
N ALA A 314 -17.33 -4.92 -11.61
CA ALA A 314 -18.24 -5.24 -12.70
C ALA A 314 -17.51 -5.92 -13.87
N ILE A 315 -16.35 -5.39 -14.29
CA ILE A 315 -15.53 -5.98 -15.35
C ILE A 315 -15.10 -7.41 -14.98
N LEU A 316 -14.69 -7.65 -13.73
CA LEU A 316 -14.34 -8.97 -13.25
C LEU A 316 -15.52 -9.94 -13.35
N GLY A 317 -16.71 -9.53 -12.92
CA GLY A 317 -17.91 -10.36 -12.97
C GLY A 317 -18.37 -10.71 -14.38
N ILE A 318 -18.24 -9.79 -15.34
CA ILE A 318 -18.71 -9.99 -16.72
C ILE A 318 -17.75 -10.88 -17.53
N LEU A 319 -16.44 -10.71 -17.33
CA LEU A 319 -15.43 -11.36 -18.16
C LEU A 319 -14.95 -12.69 -17.60
N ASN A 320 -14.84 -12.83 -16.27
CA ASN A 320 -14.25 -14.04 -15.69
C ASN A 320 -15.09 -15.28 -16.02
N ASN A 321 -14.40 -16.34 -16.47
CA ASN A 321 -15.03 -17.62 -16.85
C ASN A 321 -16.02 -17.55 -18.02
N ASN A 322 -16.08 -16.44 -18.76
CA ASN A 322 -17.02 -16.29 -19.87
C ASN A 322 -16.42 -16.84 -21.18
N PRO A 323 -16.95 -17.94 -21.75
CA PRO A 323 -16.42 -18.56 -22.97
C PRO A 323 -16.71 -17.76 -24.25
N LYS A 324 -17.63 -16.78 -24.20
CA LYS A 324 -18.03 -16.00 -25.38
C LYS A 324 -17.09 -14.83 -25.70
N ILE A 325 -16.15 -14.52 -24.80
CA ILE A 325 -15.27 -13.34 -24.91
C ILE A 325 -14.17 -13.54 -25.94
N PHE A 326 -13.55 -14.72 -25.95
CA PHE A 326 -12.48 -15.07 -26.88
C PHE A 326 -12.91 -16.25 -27.74
N THR A 327 -12.55 -17.47 -27.33
CA THR A 327 -12.93 -18.73 -27.98
C THR A 327 -13.50 -19.68 -26.94
N SER A 328 -14.27 -20.69 -27.36
CA SER A 328 -14.80 -21.74 -26.48
C SER A 328 -13.72 -22.40 -25.60
N GLU A 329 -12.51 -22.53 -26.15
CA GLU A 329 -11.34 -23.09 -25.46
C GLU A 329 -10.57 -22.11 -24.57
N LYS A 330 -10.80 -20.80 -24.68
CA LYS A 330 -10.04 -19.77 -23.95
C LYS A 330 -10.96 -18.87 -23.17
N ARG A 331 -11.22 -19.26 -21.92
CA ARG A 331 -12.00 -18.45 -20.98
C ARG A 331 -11.08 -17.43 -20.30
N PRO A 332 -11.46 -16.14 -20.21
CA PRO A 332 -10.69 -15.16 -19.46
C PRO A 332 -10.61 -15.56 -17.98
N ILE A 333 -9.41 -15.39 -17.41
CA ILE A 333 -9.20 -15.49 -15.97
C ILE A 333 -8.94 -14.07 -15.49
N VAL A 334 -9.90 -13.49 -14.77
CA VAL A 334 -9.83 -12.09 -14.33
C VAL A 334 -9.67 -12.04 -12.83
N GLU A 335 -8.62 -11.35 -12.39
CA GLU A 335 -8.21 -11.24 -10.99
C GLU A 335 -7.85 -9.78 -10.70
N PHE A 336 -7.92 -9.37 -9.44
CA PHE A 336 -7.32 -8.09 -9.05
C PHE A 336 -5.79 -8.20 -9.09
N ALA A 337 -5.12 -7.17 -9.61
CA ALA A 337 -3.68 -7.16 -9.78
C ALA A 337 -2.97 -7.06 -8.43
N ILE A 338 -1.86 -7.77 -8.30
CA ILE A 338 -1.02 -7.75 -7.10
C ILE A 338 0.25 -6.98 -7.40
N GLU A 339 0.52 -5.96 -6.60
CA GLU A 339 1.62 -5.04 -6.80
C GLU A 339 2.58 -5.07 -5.61
N ASP A 340 3.88 -5.00 -5.88
CA ASP A 340 4.90 -4.83 -4.84
C ASP A 340 4.98 -3.34 -4.47
N LYS A 341 4.69 -3.02 -3.19
CA LYS A 341 4.75 -1.66 -2.64
C LYS A 341 6.12 -1.01 -2.87
N ARG A 342 7.20 -1.78 -2.85
CA ARG A 342 8.57 -1.28 -3.07
C ARG A 342 8.77 -0.88 -4.53
N ALA A 343 8.31 -1.72 -5.46
CA ALA A 343 8.37 -1.42 -6.89
C ALA A 343 7.52 -0.18 -7.23
N LEU A 344 6.32 -0.08 -6.65
CA LEU A 344 5.46 1.11 -6.79
C LEU A 344 6.12 2.37 -6.24
N PHE A 345 6.77 2.28 -5.07
CA PHE A 345 7.50 3.40 -4.48
C PHE A 345 8.65 3.86 -5.38
N ILE A 346 9.45 2.93 -5.89
CA ILE A 346 10.55 3.21 -6.83
C ILE A 346 10.01 3.84 -8.11
N GLN A 347 8.92 3.32 -8.66
CA GLN A 347 8.29 3.87 -9.87
C GLN A 347 7.79 5.31 -9.65
N LYS A 348 7.10 5.59 -8.54
CA LYS A 348 6.65 6.94 -8.17
C LYS A 348 7.83 7.91 -7.99
N ARG A 349 8.96 7.44 -7.47
CA ARG A 349 10.18 8.25 -7.33
C ARG A 349 10.81 8.56 -8.68
N ARG A 350 10.87 7.58 -9.59
CA ARG A 350 11.36 7.78 -10.97
C ARG A 350 10.50 8.77 -11.75
N THR A 351 9.18 8.67 -11.68
CA THR A 351 8.27 9.59 -12.38
C THR A 351 8.39 11.03 -11.84
N LYS A 352 8.47 11.21 -10.52
CA LYS A 352 8.72 12.53 -9.91
C LYS A 352 10.04 13.15 -10.37
N ASN A 353 11.11 12.35 -10.42
CA ASN A 353 12.42 12.83 -10.86
C ASN A 353 12.43 13.17 -12.36
N ASN A 354 11.74 12.40 -13.20
CA ASN A 354 11.58 12.72 -14.62
C ASN A 354 10.74 14.00 -14.83
N PHE A 355 9.70 14.21 -14.02
CA PHE A 355 8.89 15.42 -14.07
C PHE A 355 9.73 16.67 -13.74
N LYS A 356 10.51 16.63 -12.65
CA LYS A 356 11.44 17.71 -12.28
C LYS A 356 12.51 17.98 -13.35
N ARG A 357 12.99 16.95 -14.05
CA ARG A 357 13.91 17.09 -15.17
C ARG A 357 13.24 17.75 -16.39
N HIS A 358 11.97 17.45 -16.64
CA HIS A 358 11.21 18.10 -17.70
C HIS A 358 10.92 19.57 -17.40
N GLU A 359 10.54 19.91 -16.16
CA GLU A 359 10.33 21.32 -15.74
C GLU A 359 11.60 22.16 -15.93
N ARG A 360 12.76 21.66 -15.48
CA ARG A 360 14.04 22.36 -15.69
C ARG A 360 14.35 22.58 -17.17
N LYS A 361 14.12 21.58 -18.02
CA LYS A 361 14.32 21.71 -19.48
C LYS A 361 13.33 22.68 -20.14
N THR A 362 12.13 22.84 -19.60
CA THR A 362 11.17 23.83 -20.13
C THR A 362 11.48 25.24 -19.67
N ASP A 363 12.02 25.39 -18.45
CA ASP A 363 12.43 26.69 -17.92
C ASP A 363 13.71 27.19 -18.62
N ASP A 364 14.70 26.32 -18.85
CA ASP A 364 15.92 26.66 -19.62
C ASP A 364 15.58 27.09 -21.05
N LYS A 365 14.57 26.48 -21.67
CA LYS A 365 14.08 26.85 -23.02
C LYS A 365 13.31 28.17 -23.05
N ARG A 366 12.67 28.56 -21.95
CA ARG A 366 12.00 29.88 -21.85
C ARG A 366 13.01 30.99 -21.62
N ILE A 367 14.05 30.74 -20.84
CA ILE A 367 15.12 31.71 -20.58
C ILE A 367 15.90 32.02 -21.87
N THR A 368 16.18 31.01 -22.69
CA THR A 368 16.86 31.15 -23.99
C THR A 368 16.00 31.74 -25.13
N GLN A 369 14.71 31.97 -24.92
CA GLN A 369 13.82 32.64 -25.89
C GLN A 369 13.52 34.11 -25.52
N ILE A 370 13.91 34.54 -24.31
CA ILE A 370 13.71 35.92 -23.81
C ILE A 370 15.04 36.70 -23.85
N SER A 371 16.16 36.01 -24.10
CA SER A 371 17.47 36.57 -24.43
C SER A 371 17.70 36.48 -25.94
#